data_AF-A0A6A0H293-F1
#
_entry.id   AF-A0A6A0H293-F1
#
_cell.length_a   1.000
_cell.length_b   1.000
_cell.length_c   1.000
_cell.angle_alpha   90.00
_cell.angle_beta   90.00
_cell.angle_gamma   90.00
#
_symmetry.space_group_name_H-M   'P 1'
#
loop_
_entity.id
_entity.type
_entity.pdbx_description
1 polymer ?
#
loop_
_entity_poly.entity_id
_entity_poly.type
_entity_poly.pdbx_seq_one_letter_code
_entity_poly.pdbx_strand_id
1 'polypeptide(L)'
;MPHENLYLNNLPSAEYYEKSYMHRDVVTHVIVTKTDFIITGSQDGFIKFWKKLEVGIEFVKVFRCHLCPLKCLVHNCNGSRAASMGEDGALKIFDVINFGKKFIL
;
A
#
# COMPACT_ATOMS: atom_id res chain seq x y z
N MET A 1 -16.59 17.71 -12.43
CA MET A 1 -16.74 18.98 -11.67
C MET A 1 -16.76 20.19 -12.62
N PRO A 2 -17.27 21.39 -12.25
CA PRO A 2 -17.52 22.50 -13.19
C PRO A 2 -16.31 23.04 -13.97
N HIS A 3 -15.07 22.67 -13.60
CA HIS A 3 -13.83 23.17 -14.23
C HIS A 3 -12.77 22.08 -14.43
N GLU A 4 -13.19 20.81 -14.49
CA GLU A 4 -12.28 19.65 -14.56
C GLU A 4 -11.28 19.73 -15.73
N ASN A 5 -11.76 20.09 -16.92
CA ASN A 5 -10.90 20.25 -18.10
C ASN A 5 -9.88 21.38 -17.95
N LEU A 6 -10.23 22.48 -17.27
CA LEU A 6 -9.30 23.59 -17.04
C LEU A 6 -8.18 23.17 -16.07
N TYR A 7 -8.50 22.40 -15.03
CA TYR A 7 -7.50 21.88 -14.10
C TYR A 7 -6.57 20.87 -14.78
N LEU A 8 -7.10 20.00 -15.64
CA LEU A 8 -6.30 19.03 -16.40
C LEU A 8 -5.35 19.72 -17.38
N ASN A 9 -5.81 20.77 -18.07
CA ASN A 9 -4.99 21.54 -19.01
C ASN A 9 -3.89 22.38 -18.32
N ASN A 10 -4.09 22.72 -17.05
CA ASN A 10 -3.11 23.46 -16.24
C ASN A 10 -2.20 22.54 -15.41
N LEU A 11 -2.39 21.21 -15.50
CA LEU A 11 -1.37 20.30 -14.97
C LEU A 11 -0.09 20.55 -15.77
N PRO A 12 1.06 20.69 -15.10
CA PRO A 12 2.31 20.94 -15.81
C PRO A 12 2.54 19.83 -16.83
N SER A 13 2.53 20.18 -18.12
CA SER A 13 2.93 19.31 -19.22
C SER A 13 4.46 19.24 -19.26
N ALA A 14 5.08 18.77 -18.18
CA ALA A 14 6.50 18.49 -18.18
C ALA A 14 6.70 17.12 -18.82
N GLU A 15 7.64 17.03 -19.76
CA GLU A 15 8.04 15.80 -20.45
C GLU A 15 8.45 14.66 -19.48
N TYR A 16 8.71 15.02 -18.21
CA TYR A 16 9.12 14.13 -17.12
C TYR A 16 8.22 14.22 -15.88
N TYR A 17 6.91 14.46 -16.02
CA TYR A 17 6.02 14.31 -14.88
C TYR A 17 5.75 12.82 -14.61
N GLU A 18 6.51 12.22 -13.69
CA GLU A 18 6.24 10.88 -13.16
C GLU A 18 5.47 10.98 -11.84
N LYS A 19 4.28 10.36 -11.78
CA LYS A 19 3.57 10.20 -10.51
C LYS A 19 4.07 8.95 -9.82
N SER A 20 5.06 9.12 -8.94
CA SER A 20 5.57 8.03 -8.13
C SER A 20 4.58 7.66 -7.02
N TYR A 21 4.12 6.41 -7.03
CA TYR A 21 3.35 5.83 -5.92
C TYR A 21 4.25 5.24 -4.83
N MET A 22 5.54 5.57 -4.84
CA MET A 22 6.51 5.08 -3.85
C MET A 22 6.18 5.57 -2.44
N HIS A 23 6.66 4.84 -1.44
CA HIS A 23 6.55 5.26 -0.05
C HIS A 23 7.27 6.60 0.16
N ARG A 24 6.74 7.41 1.07
CA ARG A 24 7.34 8.72 1.42
C ARG A 24 8.55 8.57 2.34
N ASP A 25 8.66 7.40 2.97
CA ASP A 25 9.70 7.05 3.91
C ASP A 25 10.28 5.67 3.56
N VAL A 26 11.32 5.27 4.27
CA VAL A 26 12.04 4.01 4.09
C VAL A 26 11.09 2.83 4.15
N VAL A 27 11.14 1.98 3.11
CA VAL A 27 10.45 0.70 3.11
C VAL A 27 11.20 -0.24 4.03
N THR A 28 10.57 -0.67 5.10
CA THR A 28 11.17 -1.55 6.11
C THR A 28 10.74 -2.99 5.96
N HIS A 29 9.59 -3.23 5.33
CA HIS A 29 9.01 -4.55 5.18
C HIS A 29 8.46 -4.76 3.77
N VAL A 30 8.67 -5.96 3.23
CA VAL A 30 8.08 -6.42 1.98
C VAL A 30 7.60 -7.85 2.16
N ILE A 31 6.38 -8.12 1.73
CA ILE A 31 5.86 -9.48 1.63
C ILE A 31 5.30 -9.71 0.22
N VAL A 32 5.63 -10.86 -0.34
CA VAL A 32 5.14 -11.32 -1.63
C VAL A 32 4.20 -12.48 -1.38
N THR A 33 2.93 -12.31 -1.73
CA THR A 33 1.94 -13.36 -1.51
C THR A 33 1.95 -14.36 -2.67
N LYS A 34 1.36 -15.54 -2.44
CA LYS A 34 1.08 -16.51 -3.50
C LYS A 34 -0.04 -16.06 -4.45
N THR A 35 -0.89 -15.13 -4.00
CA THR A 35 -1.87 -14.43 -4.83
C THR A 35 -1.19 -13.38 -5.70
N ASP A 36 -1.93 -12.56 -6.45
CA ASP A 36 -1.36 -11.55 -7.35
C ASP A 36 -0.89 -10.28 -6.66
N PHE A 37 -0.56 -10.32 -5.35
CA PHE A 37 -0.25 -9.10 -4.60
C PHE A 37 1.13 -9.12 -3.95
N ILE A 38 1.68 -7.91 -3.84
CA ILE A 38 2.84 -7.57 -3.02
C ILE A 38 2.36 -6.52 -2.03
N ILE A 39 2.81 -6.62 -0.79
CA ILE A 39 2.48 -5.66 0.25
C ILE A 39 3.79 -5.13 0.81
N THR A 40 3.92 -3.81 0.84
CA THR A 40 5.09 -3.14 1.39
C THR A 40 4.70 -2.23 2.54
N GLY A 41 5.52 -2.20 3.57
CA GLY A 41 5.37 -1.39 4.76
C GLY A 41 6.54 -0.43 4.94
N SER A 42 6.27 0.80 5.34
CA SER A 42 7.26 1.84 5.58
C SER A 42 7.42 2.21 7.05
N GLN A 43 8.52 2.89 7.37
CA GLN A 43 8.87 3.36 8.72
C GLN A 43 7.84 4.31 9.32
N ASP A 44 7.09 5.04 8.50
CA ASP A 44 6.02 5.96 8.92
C ASP A 44 4.66 5.27 9.17
N GLY A 45 4.62 3.93 9.14
CA GLY A 45 3.41 3.13 9.45
C GLY A 45 2.42 2.98 8.29
N PHE A 46 2.82 3.41 7.08
CA PHE A 46 2.03 3.20 5.87
C PHE A 46 2.24 1.79 5.29
N ILE A 47 1.15 1.21 4.79
CA ILE A 47 1.15 -0.06 4.08
C ILE A 47 0.57 0.17 2.70
N LYS A 48 1.25 -0.34 1.67
CA LYS A 48 0.82 -0.27 0.28
C LYS A 48 0.64 -1.65 -0.30
N PHE A 49 -0.39 -1.79 -1.11
CA PHE A 49 -0.72 -2.98 -1.88
C PHE A 49 -0.39 -2.71 -3.34
N TRP A 50 0.25 -3.70 -3.96
CA TRP A 50 0.67 -3.68 -5.35
C TRP A 50 0.21 -4.94 -6.03
N LYS A 51 -0.35 -4.84 -7.23
CA LYS A 51 -0.72 -6.00 -8.04
C LYS A 51 0.47 -6.42 -8.90
N LYS A 52 0.78 -7.72 -8.91
CA LYS A 52 1.75 -8.34 -9.81
C LYS A 52 1.12 -8.42 -11.19
N LEU A 53 1.88 -8.00 -12.19
CA LEU A 53 1.52 -8.15 -13.61
C LEU A 53 2.51 -9.12 -14.26
N GLU A 54 2.25 -9.53 -15.50
CA GLU A 54 3.24 -10.30 -16.27
C GLU A 54 4.57 -9.55 -16.38
N VAL A 55 4.49 -8.21 -16.50
CA VAL A 55 5.64 -7.31 -16.49
C VAL A 55 5.38 -6.20 -15.48
N GLY A 56 6.18 -6.18 -14.41
CA GLY A 56 6.16 -5.12 -13.39
C GLY A 56 5.06 -5.26 -12.34
N ILE A 57 4.75 -4.13 -11.69
CA ILE A 57 3.77 -4.04 -10.60
C ILE A 57 2.92 -2.77 -10.75
N GLU A 58 1.68 -2.85 -10.30
CA GLU A 58 0.74 -1.72 -10.30
C GLU A 58 0.34 -1.34 -8.88
N PHE A 59 0.33 -0.04 -8.57
CA PHE A 59 -0.17 0.44 -7.28
C PHE A 59 -1.68 0.25 -7.18
N VAL A 60 -2.14 -0.38 -6.10
CA VAL A 60 -3.58 -0.62 -5.88
C VAL A 60 -4.12 0.30 -4.80
N LYS A 61 -3.50 0.28 -3.62
CA LYS A 61 -4.06 0.95 -2.45
C LYS A 61 -3.01 1.28 -1.41
N VAL A 62 -3.26 2.34 -0.65
CA VAL A 62 -2.46 2.74 0.51
C VAL A 62 -3.33 2.83 1.74
N PHE A 63 -2.76 2.44 2.87
CA PHE A 63 -3.36 2.58 4.18
C PHE A 63 -2.34 3.17 5.15
N ARG A 64 -2.71 4.23 5.86
CA ARG A 64 -2.05 4.55 7.13
C ARG A 64 -2.56 3.55 8.15
N CYS A 65 -1.75 2.54 8.45
CA CYS A 65 -2.16 1.44 9.33
C CYS A 65 -1.81 1.77 10.77
N HIS A 66 -0.61 2.28 11.00
CA HIS A 66 -0.12 2.64 12.32
C HIS A 66 0.34 4.09 12.32
N LEU A 67 0.31 4.73 13.49
CA LEU A 67 0.85 6.08 13.69
C LEU A 67 2.32 6.07 14.13
N CYS A 68 2.93 4.88 14.09
CA CYS A 68 4.26 4.57 14.56
C CYS A 68 4.92 3.56 13.61
N PRO A 69 6.23 3.29 13.77
CA PRO A 69 6.93 2.30 12.96
C PRO A 69 6.32 0.91 13.02
N LEU A 70 6.34 0.24 11.87
CA LEU A 70 5.99 -1.17 11.76
C LEU A 70 7.03 -2.04 12.46
N LYS A 71 6.58 -2.90 13.37
CA LYS A 71 7.38 -3.98 13.94
C LYS A 71 7.32 -5.25 13.13
N CYS A 72 6.20 -5.50 12.46
CA CYS A 72 5.98 -6.73 11.72
C CYS A 72 4.97 -6.55 10.59
N LEU A 73 5.20 -7.27 9.49
CA LEU A 73 4.27 -7.43 8.37
C LEU A 73 4.36 -8.89 7.86
N VAL A 74 3.26 -9.64 7.93
CA VAL A 74 3.22 -11.07 7.59
C VAL A 74 1.95 -11.42 6.83
N HIS A 75 1.92 -12.58 6.17
CA HIS A 75 0.73 -13.15 5.57
C HIS A 75 0.53 -14.61 5.94
N ASN A 76 -0.69 -15.11 5.76
CA ASN A 76 -1.02 -16.52 5.97
C ASN A 76 -0.51 -17.41 4.82
N CYS A 77 -0.57 -18.72 5.00
CA CYS A 77 0.00 -19.73 4.10
C CYS A 77 -0.48 -19.68 2.64
N ASN A 78 -1.72 -19.22 2.42
CA ASN A 78 -2.32 -19.08 1.09
C ASN A 78 -2.27 -17.63 0.57
N GLY A 79 -1.81 -16.67 1.37
CA GLY A 79 -1.68 -15.27 0.97
C GLY A 79 -3.00 -14.49 0.87
N SER A 80 -4.13 -15.05 1.32
CA SER A 80 -5.43 -14.35 1.31
C SER A 80 -5.58 -13.31 2.42
N ARG A 81 -4.77 -13.42 3.48
CA ARG A 81 -4.77 -12.49 4.61
C ARG A 81 -3.37 -12.02 4.93
N ALA A 82 -3.27 -10.75 5.31
CA ALA A 82 -2.05 -10.15 5.84
C ALA A 82 -2.31 -9.57 7.22
N ALA A 83 -1.27 -9.49 8.05
CA ALA A 83 -1.32 -8.84 9.35
C ALA A 83 -0.12 -7.90 9.51
N SER A 84 -0.35 -6.79 10.20
CA SER A 84 0.69 -5.81 10.54
C SER A 84 0.60 -5.43 11.99
N MET A 85 1.75 -5.16 12.61
CA MET A 85 1.85 -4.73 14.00
C MET A 85 2.75 -3.50 14.10
N GLY A 86 2.29 -2.47 14.82
CA GLY A 86 3.05 -1.26 15.12
C GLY A 86 3.69 -1.30 16.50
N GLU A 87 4.54 -0.31 16.79
CA GLU A 87 5.04 -0.02 18.14
C GLU A 87 3.94 0.39 19.14
N ASP A 88 2.79 0.80 18.64
CA ASP A 88 1.58 1.09 19.42
C ASP A 88 0.92 -0.17 20.00
N GLY A 89 1.45 -1.36 19.69
CA GLY A 89 0.91 -2.64 20.12
C GLY A 89 -0.37 -3.03 19.37
N ALA A 90 -0.80 -2.25 18.38
CA ALA A 90 -1.99 -2.55 17.60
C ALA A 90 -1.68 -3.59 16.51
N LEU A 91 -2.51 -4.63 16.43
CA LEU A 91 -2.48 -5.60 15.33
C LEU A 91 -3.61 -5.27 14.35
N LYS A 92 -3.29 -5.24 13.05
CA LYS A 92 -4.28 -5.00 11.98
C LYS A 92 -4.23 -6.10 10.95
N ILE A 93 -5.40 -6.65 10.63
CA ILE A 93 -5.57 -7.74 9.66
C ILE A 93 -6.26 -7.20 8.40
N PHE A 94 -5.79 -7.68 7.25
CA PHE A 94 -6.26 -7.30 5.93
C PHE A 94 -6.71 -8.52 5.16
N ASP A 95 -7.83 -8.38 4.46
CA ASP A 95 -8.15 -9.25 3.34
C ASP A 95 -7.38 -8.75 2.11
N VAL A 96 -6.47 -9.58 1.61
CA VAL A 96 -5.55 -9.21 0.53
C VAL A 96 -6.27 -9.13 -0.80
N ILE A 97 -7.25 -9.99 -1.04
CA ILE A 97 -7.94 -10.10 -2.34
C ILE A 97 -9.03 -9.04 -2.46
N ASN A 98 -9.78 -8.81 -1.39
CA ASN A 98 -10.87 -7.84 -1.37
C ASN A 98 -10.41 -6.42 -0.99
N PHE A 99 -9.12 -6.24 -0.72
CA PHE A 99 -8.51 -4.98 -0.27
C PHE A 99 -9.24 -4.36 0.94
N GLY A 100 -9.85 -5.24 1.75
CA GLY A 100 -10.71 -4.90 2.85
C GLY A 100 -9.92 -4.84 4.15
N LYS A 101 -10.02 -3.71 4.85
CA LYS A 101 -9.64 -3.66 6.27
C LYS A 101 -10.72 -4.38 7.06
N LYS A 102 -10.36 -5.45 7.76
CA LYS A 102 -11.20 -5.99 8.83
C LYS A 102 -10.53 -5.67 10.14
N PHE A 103 -11.06 -4.68 10.85
CA PHE A 103 -10.64 -4.39 12.21
C PHE A 103 -11.19 -5.52 13.10
N ILE A 104 -10.29 -6.24 13.74
CA ILE A 104 -10.64 -7.09 14.88
C ILE A 104 -9.96 -6.40 16.05
N LEU A 105 -10.79 -5.94 17.00
CA LEU A 105 -10.37 -5.34 18.26
C LEU A 105 -9.57 -6.34 19.09
#